data_AF-A0A9R0V0A8-F1
#
_entry.id   AF-A0A9R0V0A8-F1
#
_cell.length_a   1.000
_cell.length_b   1.000
_cell.length_c   1.000
_cell.angle_alpha   90.00
_cell.angle_beta   90.00
_cell.angle_gamma   90.00
#
_symmetry.space_group_name_H-M   'P 1'
#
loop_
_entity.id
_entity.type
_entity.pdbx_description
1 polymer ?
#
loop_
_entity_poly.entity_id
_entity_poly.type
_entity_poly.pdbx_seq_one_letter_code
_entity_poly.pdbx_strand_id
1 'polypeptide(L)' 'MTTIKDKYQVKKNWMGDPCAPTNYAWKGLHCSYAVSTPPTIKGLNLSSSGLSGNISSSFASLKGLQYL' A
#
# COMPACT_ATOMS: atom_id res chain seq x y z
N MET A 1 4.28 -0.65 6.31
CA MET A 1 2.88 -0.93 5.91
C MET A 1 2.00 -1.39 7.07
N THR A 2 2.53 -2.18 8.02
CA THR A 2 1.80 -2.66 9.21
C THR A 2 1.12 -1.52 9.98
N THR A 3 1.83 -0.42 10.23
CA THR A 3 1.25 0.76 10.91
C THR A 3 0.06 1.38 10.17
N ILE A 4 0.11 1.43 8.83
CA ILE A 4 -1.02 1.93 8.01
C ILE A 4 -2.18 0.95 8.11
N LYS A 5 -1.89 -0.37 8.01
CA LYS A 5 -2.90 -1.43 8.14
C LYS A 5 -3.64 -1.34 9.47
N ASP A 6 -2.91 -1.20 10.56
CA ASP A 6 -3.46 -1.20 11.92
C ASP A 6 -4.20 0.10 12.23
N LYS A 7 -3.58 1.26 11.94
CA LYS A 7 -4.17 2.57 12.22
C LYS A 7 -5.48 2.79 11.47
N TYR A 8 -5.55 2.32 10.23
CA TYR A 8 -6.71 2.50 9.36
C TYR A 8 -7.56 1.24 9.23
N GLN A 9 -7.36 0.26 10.13
CA GLN A 9 -8.15 -0.97 10.21
C GLN A 9 -8.39 -1.65 8.86
N VAL A 10 -7.34 -1.73 8.03
CA VAL A 10 -7.44 -2.17 6.64
C VAL A 10 -7.74 -3.67 6.58
N LYS A 11 -8.98 -4.01 6.23
CA LYS A 11 -9.46 -5.40 6.05
C LYS A 11 -9.24 -5.89 4.61
N LYS A 12 -7.97 -6.01 4.21
CA LYS A 12 -7.53 -6.49 2.88
C LYS A 12 -6.52 -7.64 3.02
N ASN A 13 -6.12 -8.27 1.90
CA ASN A 13 -5.15 -9.38 1.85
C ASN A 13 -3.69 -8.93 2.10
N TRP A 14 -3.46 -7.95 2.98
CA TRP A 14 -2.14 -7.40 3.25
C TRP A 14 -1.33 -8.33 4.13
N MET A 15 -0.59 -9.25 3.52
CA MET A 15 0.33 -10.18 4.17
C MET A 15 1.51 -10.48 3.23
N GLY A 16 2.72 -10.62 3.77
CA GLY A 16 3.93 -10.88 2.97
C GLY A 16 4.38 -9.68 2.15
N ASP A 17 4.82 -9.93 0.91
CA ASP A 17 5.31 -8.89 0.01
C ASP A 17 4.17 -8.07 -0.62
N PRO A 18 4.21 -6.72 -0.59
CA PRO A 18 3.09 -5.90 -1.04
C PRO A 18 2.76 -5.98 -2.53
N CYS A 19 3.78 -6.11 -3.37
CA CYS A 19 3.65 -6.08 -4.83
C CYS A 19 4.10 -7.38 -5.50
N ALA A 20 4.61 -8.35 -4.76
CA ALA A 20 5.17 -9.57 -5.31
C ALA A 20 4.55 -10.82 -4.66
N PRO A 21 4.26 -11.88 -5.42
CA PRO A 21 4.27 -11.96 -6.90
C PRO A 21 3.23 -11.03 -7.54
N THR A 22 3.44 -10.60 -8.79
CA THR A 22 2.55 -9.64 -9.50
C THR A 22 1.07 -10.02 -9.45
N ASN A 23 0.76 -11.32 -9.58
CA ASN A 23 -0.62 -11.83 -9.57
C ASN A 23 -1.26 -11.87 -8.17
N TYR A 24 -0.46 -11.69 -7.12
CA TYR A 24 -0.89 -11.75 -5.72
C TYR A 24 -0.58 -10.46 -4.96
N ALA A 25 -0.33 -9.36 -5.69
CA ALA A 25 -0.17 -8.05 -5.09
C ALA A 25 -1.36 -7.72 -4.18
N TRP A 26 -1.08 -6.95 -3.14
CA TRP A 26 -2.08 -6.58 -2.15
C TRP A 26 -3.23 -5.80 -2.79
N LYS A 27 -4.46 -6.17 -2.43
CA LYS A 27 -5.69 -5.50 -2.85
C LYS A 27 -5.64 -4.04 -2.40
N GLY A 28 -5.99 -3.16 -3.33
CA GLY A 28 -5.93 -1.71 -3.14
C GLY A 28 -4.54 -1.11 -3.32
N LEU A 29 -3.51 -1.88 -3.64
CA LEU A 29 -2.26 -1.30 -4.13
C LEU A 29 -2.27 -1.20 -5.64
N HIS A 30 -1.63 -0.15 -6.14
CA HIS A 30 -1.17 -0.10 -7.51
C HIS A 30 0.35 -0.02 -7.50
N CYS A 31 0.97 -1.05 -8.06
CA CYS A 31 2.41 -1.18 -8.14
C CYS A 31 2.87 -0.99 -9.58
N SER A 32 3.98 -0.28 -9.77
CA SER A 32 4.69 -0.26 -11.04
C SER A 32 5.72 -1.38 -11.07
N TYR A 33 5.79 -2.08 -12.20
CA TYR A 33 6.73 -3.16 -12.45
C TYR A 33 7.63 -2.77 -13.63
N ALA A 34 8.93 -2.63 -13.38
CA ALA A 34 9.91 -2.40 -14.43
C ALA A 34 10.96 -3.52 -14.39
N VAL A 35 11.53 -3.85 -15.55
CA VAL A 35 12.32 -5.06 -15.78
C VAL A 35 13.54 -5.16 -14.86
N SER A 36 14.19 -4.03 -14.57
CA SER A 36 15.47 -3.99 -13.84
C SER A 36 15.37 -3.29 -12.49
N THR A 37 14.16 -3.06 -11.97
CA THR A 37 13.98 -2.39 -10.68
C THR A 37 12.91 -3.08 -9.84
N PRO A 38 13.05 -3.11 -8.50
CA PRO A 38 12.02 -3.65 -7.64
C PRO A 38 10.65 -3.01 -7.86
N PRO A 39 9.54 -3.77 -7.70
CA PRO A 39 8.20 -3.21 -7.75
C PRO A 39 8.05 -2.04 -6.78
N THR A 40 7.46 -0.96 -7.26
CA THR A 40 7.28 0.26 -6.46
C THR A 40 5.79 0.54 -6.29
N ILE A 41 5.36 0.79 -5.05
CA ILE A 41 3.98 1.21 -4.78
C ILE A 41 3.79 2.64 -5.28
N LYS A 42 2.94 2.80 -6.30
CA LYS A 42 2.53 4.08 -6.88
C LYS A 42 1.19 4.56 -6.34
N GLY A 43 0.33 3.62 -5.96
CA GLY A 43 -1.01 3.89 -5.50
C GLY A 43 -1.40 3.08 -4.28
N LEU A 44 -2.14 3.70 -3.37
CA LEU A 44 -2.69 3.05 -2.20
C LEU A 44 -4.14 3.47 -1.98
N ASN A 45 -5.08 2.68 -2.49
CA ASN A 45 -6.49 2.89 -2.25
C ASN A 45 -6.86 2.42 -0.84
N LEU A 46 -7.37 3.34 -0.01
CA LEU A 46 -7.92 3.07 1.32
C LEU A 46 -9.44 3.29 1.42
N SER A 47 -10.14 3.42 0.29
CA SER A 47 -11.59 3.61 0.25
C SER A 47 -12.32 2.55 1.08
N SER A 48 -13.37 2.99 1.79
CA SER A 48 -14.21 2.17 2.66
C SER A 48 -13.46 1.50 3.83
N SER A 49 -12.28 2.00 4.22
CA SER A 49 -11.53 1.49 5.38
C SER A 49 -11.84 2.21 6.69
N GLY A 50 -12.83 3.12 6.73
CA GLY A 50 -13.19 3.84 7.96
C GLY A 50 -12.07 4.78 8.45
N LEU A 51 -11.38 5.45 7.51
CA LEU A 51 -10.30 6.38 7.80
C LEU A 51 -10.76 7.45 8.80
N SER A 52 -10.07 7.55 9.93
CA SER A 52 -10.34 8.55 10.96
C SER A 52 -9.03 9.03 11.60
N GLY A 53 -9.07 10.25 12.14
CA GLY A 53 -7.91 10.91 12.73
C GLY A 53 -6.87 11.39 11.72
N ASN A 54 -5.63 11.60 12.20
CA ASN A 54 -4.56 12.21 11.40
C ASN A 54 -3.90 11.24 10.41
N ILE A 55 -3.40 11.79 9.30
CA ILE A 55 -2.55 11.09 8.34
C ILE A 55 -1.24 10.63 9.03
N SER A 56 -0.91 9.36 8.95
CA SER A 56 0.30 8.79 9.56
C SER A 56 1.56 9.21 8.81
N SER A 57 2.62 9.58 9.52
CA SER A 57 3.94 9.79 8.92
C SER A 57 4.48 8.52 8.23
N SER A 58 3.94 7.33 8.55
CA SER A 58 4.27 6.08 7.86
C SER A 58 4.04 6.12 6.34
N PHE A 59 3.16 6.99 5.82
CA PHE A 59 3.01 7.13 4.37
C PHE A 59 4.29 7.67 3.70
N ALA A 60 5.12 8.43 4.43
CA ALA A 60 6.38 8.98 3.92
C ALA A 60 7.46 7.91 3.65
N SER A 61 7.28 6.68 4.14
CA SER A 61 8.14 5.54 3.78
C SER A 61 7.83 5.00 2.38
N LEU A 62 6.67 5.32 1.81
CA LEU A 62 6.27 4.94 0.46
C LEU A 62 6.80 5.96 -0.56
N LYS A 63 8.12 5.94 -0.80
CA LYS A 63 8.82 6.95 -1.63
C LYS A 63 8.31 7.10 -3.07
N GLY A 64 7.67 6.05 -3.61
CA GLY A 64 7.11 6.08 -4.96
C GLY A 64 5.64 6.47 -5.03
N LEU A 65 4.98 6.72 -3.89
CA LEU A 65 3.54 6.95 -3.82
C LEU A 65 3.15 8.24 -4.57
N GLN A 66 2.18 8.13 -5.45
CA GLN A 66 1.66 9.23 -6.28
C GLN A 66 0.19 9.51 -5.95
N TYR A 67 -0.58 8.51 -5.50
CA TYR A 67 -1.99 8.66 -5.16
C TYR A 67 -2.42 7.78 -3.97
N LEU A 68 -3.40 8.29 -3.22
CA LEU A 68 -3.98 7.70 -2.00
C LEU A 68 -5.51 7.70 -2.10
#